data_AF-A0A0F9I582-F1
#
_entry.id   AF-A0A0F9I582-F1
#
_cell.length_a   1.000
_cell.length_b   1.000
_cell.length_c   1.000
_cell.angle_alpha   90.00
_cell.angle_beta   90.00
_cell.angle_gamma   90.00
#
_symmetry.space_group_name_H-M   'P 1'
#
loop_
_entity.id
_entity.type
_entity.pdbx_description
1 polymer ?
#
loop_
_entity_poly.entity_id
_entity_poly.type
_entity_poly.pdbx_seq_one_letter_code
_entity_poly.pdbx_strand_id
1 'polypeptide(L)'
;MSIHKFIPDWKLREKFRKERQDEVNFSYRPSGGKMSRIDNTENLHTNYLKEMTKMREFESGATRDDEEGKRDFEGFLSPLALQRYAQYMHKHRKQADGKLRDSDNWQKGIPLSVYMKSWWRHFMDTWYMWRGTHREEFGVIELKDWDDNCLDEISDLLCAALFNNMG
;
A
#
# COMPACT_ATOMS: atom_id res chain seq x y z
N MET A 1 -28.60 -4.06 -11.86
CA MET A 1 -27.59 -2.99 -11.76
C MET A 1 -27.57 -2.52 -10.30
N SER A 2 -26.64 -2.98 -9.48
CA SER A 2 -26.55 -2.57 -8.07
C SER A 2 -25.54 -1.43 -7.95
N ILE A 3 -26.03 -0.26 -7.57
CA ILE A 3 -25.23 0.95 -7.35
C ILE A 3 -24.55 0.79 -5.99
N HIS A 4 -23.25 0.49 -5.97
CA HIS A 4 -22.47 0.55 -4.74
C HIS A 4 -22.35 2.01 -4.32
N LYS A 5 -22.98 2.38 -3.19
CA LYS A 5 -22.88 3.72 -2.62
C LYS A 5 -21.45 3.93 -2.11
N PHE A 6 -20.78 4.94 -2.66
CA PHE A 6 -19.50 5.42 -2.14
C PHE A 6 -19.68 5.90 -0.70
N ILE A 7 -18.97 5.27 0.24
CA ILE A 7 -18.92 5.70 1.64
C ILE A 7 -17.62 6.49 1.82
N PRO A 8 -17.69 7.80 2.11
CA PRO A 8 -16.50 8.61 2.37
C PRO A 8 -15.65 8.05 3.52
N ASP A 9 -14.33 8.10 3.38
CA ASP A 9 -13.35 7.54 4.34
C ASP A 9 -13.59 7.97 5.80
N TRP A 10 -14.03 9.20 6.04
CA TRP A 10 -14.32 9.69 7.39
C TRP A 10 -15.49 8.95 8.07
N LYS A 11 -16.51 8.49 7.31
CA LYS A 11 -17.62 7.69 7.84
C LYS A 11 -17.20 6.26 8.16
N LEU A 12 -16.26 5.71 7.39
CA LEU A 12 -15.63 4.43 7.72
C LEU A 12 -14.80 4.56 8.99
N ARG A 13 -13.99 5.63 9.12
CA ARG A 13 -13.20 5.91 10.33
C ARG A 13 -14.06 6.11 11.58
N GLU A 14 -15.20 6.80 11.49
CA GLU A 14 -16.15 6.92 12.61
C GLU A 14 -16.78 5.58 12.99
N LYS A 15 -17.13 4.75 12.01
CA LYS A 15 -17.67 3.41 12.23
C LYS A 15 -16.64 2.53 12.96
N PHE A 16 -15.40 2.47 12.47
CA PHE A 16 -14.31 1.73 13.12
C PHE A 16 -13.92 2.30 14.49
N ARG A 17 -14.11 3.61 14.71
CA ARG A 17 -13.90 4.24 16.02
C ARG A 17 -14.99 3.84 17.02
N LYS A 18 -16.25 3.80 16.60
CA LYS A 18 -17.36 3.31 17.45
C LYS A 18 -17.25 1.82 17.75
N GLU A 19 -16.96 1.00 16.73
CA GLU A 19 -16.78 -0.44 16.89
C GLU A 19 -15.63 -0.78 17.86
N ARG A 20 -14.49 -0.07 17.79
CA ARG A 20 -13.41 -0.23 18.78
C ARG A 20 -13.78 0.26 20.18
N GLN A 21 -14.56 1.33 20.30
CA GLN A 21 -15.04 1.79 21.61
C GLN A 21 -16.02 0.79 22.23
N ASP A 22 -16.84 0.15 21.40
CA ASP A 22 -17.84 -0.83 21.82
C ASP A 22 -17.20 -2.19 22.13
N GLU A 23 -16.14 -2.62 21.44
CA GLU A 23 -15.36 -3.83 21.79
C GLU A 23 -14.64 -3.68 23.14
N VAL A 24 -14.06 -2.51 23.41
CA VAL A 24 -13.47 -2.19 24.72
C VAL A 24 -14.53 -2.24 25.81
N ASN A 25 -15.73 -1.70 25.57
CA ASN A 25 -16.83 -1.72 26.54
C ASN A 25 -17.54 -3.09 26.66
N PHE A 26 -17.55 -3.91 25.60
CA PHE A 26 -18.19 -5.23 25.58
C PHE A 26 -17.38 -6.29 26.32
N SER A 27 -16.06 -6.14 26.36
CA SER A 27 -15.19 -6.99 27.19
C SER A 27 -15.42 -6.81 28.71
N TYR A 28 -16.19 -5.80 29.13
CA TYR A 28 -16.51 -5.49 30.52
C TYR A 28 -18.02 -5.43 30.78
N ARG A 29 -18.74 -6.54 30.59
CA ARG A 29 -20.07 -6.74 31.19
C ARG A 29 -20.01 -7.83 32.25
N PRO A 30 -19.93 -7.49 33.55
CA PRO A 30 -19.98 -8.50 34.60
C PRO A 30 -21.41 -9.05 34.71
N SER A 31 -21.59 -10.30 34.30
CA SER A 31 -22.82 -11.04 34.53
C SER A 31 -22.92 -11.45 36.01
N GLY A 32 -23.66 -10.67 36.81
CA GLY A 32 -24.42 -11.17 37.96
C GLY A 32 -23.73 -11.99 39.06
N GLY A 33 -22.40 -11.97 39.18
CA GLY A 33 -21.65 -12.69 40.21
C GLY A 33 -21.14 -11.75 41.31
N LYS A 34 -21.28 -12.15 42.58
CA LYS A 34 -20.75 -11.41 43.74
C LYS A 34 -19.27 -11.09 43.52
N MET A 35 -18.96 -9.80 43.58
CA MET A 35 -17.65 -9.22 43.35
C MET A 35 -16.74 -9.54 44.55
N SER A 36 -15.93 -10.60 44.45
CA SER A 36 -14.63 -10.57 45.13
C SER A 36 -13.76 -9.60 44.33
N ARG A 37 -13.28 -8.55 45.00
CA ARG A 37 -12.30 -7.60 44.44
C ARG A 37 -11.08 -8.42 44.01
N ILE A 38 -10.90 -8.62 42.71
CA ILE A 38 -9.64 -9.10 42.15
C ILE A 38 -8.83 -7.85 41.86
N ASP A 39 -7.84 -7.59 42.70
CA ASP A 39 -6.87 -6.48 42.64
C ASP A 39 -5.88 -6.66 41.46
N ASN A 40 -6.37 -6.83 40.22
CA ASN A 40 -5.53 -7.04 39.02
C ASN A 40 -5.70 -5.97 37.93
N THR A 41 -6.58 -4.99 38.11
CA THR A 41 -6.80 -3.91 37.12
C THR A 41 -5.64 -2.91 37.06
N GLU A 42 -4.95 -2.66 38.17
CA GLU A 42 -3.75 -1.78 38.19
C GLU A 42 -2.58 -2.37 37.39
N ASN A 43 -2.38 -3.69 37.45
CA ASN A 43 -1.30 -4.36 36.72
C ASN A 43 -1.53 -4.34 35.19
N LEU A 44 -2.77 -4.50 34.74
CA LEU A 44 -3.11 -4.44 33.31
C LEU A 44 -2.89 -3.05 32.73
N HIS A 45 -3.31 -2.00 33.44
CA HIS A 45 -3.15 -0.63 32.95
C HIS A 45 -1.67 -0.21 32.95
N THR A 46 -0.90 -0.63 33.96
CA THR A 46 0.53 -0.32 34.07
C THR A 46 1.34 -1.01 32.99
N ASN A 47 1.06 -2.29 32.68
CA ASN A 47 1.73 -2.99 31.58
C ASN A 47 1.36 -2.42 30.21
N TYR A 48 0.09 -2.05 29.99
CA TYR A 48 -0.33 -1.40 28.74
C TYR A 48 0.38 -0.04 28.53
N LEU A 49 0.51 0.77 29.58
CA LEU A 49 1.26 2.02 29.52
C LEU A 49 2.76 1.77 29.29
N LYS A 50 3.33 0.74 29.92
CA LYS A 50 4.74 0.36 29.79
C LYS A 50 5.10 -0.13 28.38
N GLU A 51 4.21 -0.88 27.73
CA GLU A 51 4.34 -1.29 26.32
C GLU A 51 4.25 -0.09 25.36
N MET A 52 3.41 0.91 25.66
CA MET A 52 3.30 2.13 24.85
C MET A 52 4.49 3.11 25.01
N THR A 53 5.30 2.99 26.06
CA THR A 53 6.35 3.98 26.40
C THR A 53 7.77 3.45 26.28
N LYS A 54 8.00 2.40 25.48
CA LYS A 54 9.35 1.89 25.26
C LYS A 54 10.14 2.92 24.42
N MET A 55 11.06 3.62 25.07
CA MET A 55 11.94 4.63 24.47
C MET A 55 13.35 4.08 24.37
N ARG A 56 14.00 4.31 23.24
CA ARG A 56 15.43 4.10 23.02
C ARG A 56 16.18 5.36 23.39
N GLU A 57 17.31 5.19 24.04
CA GLU A 57 18.27 6.26 24.31
C GLU A 57 19.56 5.98 23.54
N PHE A 58 20.16 7.02 22.97
CA PHE A 58 21.40 6.95 22.23
C PHE A 58 22.56 7.50 23.07
N GLU A 59 23.79 7.12 22.77
CA GLU A 59 25.00 7.62 23.49
C GLU A 59 25.11 9.16 23.47
N SER A 60 24.51 9.82 22.48
CA SER A 60 24.43 11.28 22.40
C SER A 60 23.47 11.93 23.38
N GLY A 61 22.67 11.13 24.12
CA GLY A 61 21.56 11.61 24.95
C GLY A 61 20.26 11.88 24.19
N ALA A 62 20.23 11.62 22.87
CA ALA A 62 18.99 11.66 22.11
C ALA A 62 18.07 10.50 22.54
N THR A 63 16.75 10.70 22.47
CA THR A 63 15.76 9.66 22.73
C THR A 63 14.79 9.53 21.56
N ARG A 64 14.30 8.31 21.32
CA ARG A 64 13.29 8.02 20.29
C ARG A 64 12.41 6.86 20.70
N ASP A 65 11.19 6.81 20.20
CA ASP A 65 10.30 5.67 20.44
C ASP A 65 10.85 4.38 19.80
N ASP A 66 10.42 3.24 20.34
CA ASP A 66 10.77 1.90 19.85
C ASP A 66 10.27 1.69 18.41
N GLU A 67 10.92 0.82 17.66
CA GLU A 67 10.53 0.46 16.28
C GLU A 67 9.51 -0.68 16.23
N GLU A 68 9.21 -1.30 17.37
CA GLU A 68 8.29 -2.43 17.48
C GLU A 68 6.90 -2.09 16.89
N GLY A 69 6.49 -2.85 15.87
CA GLY A 69 5.23 -2.65 15.16
C GLY A 69 5.22 -1.54 14.10
N LYS A 70 6.31 -0.78 13.92
CA LYS A 70 6.42 0.22 12.85
C LYS A 70 6.79 -0.41 11.53
N ARG A 71 6.39 0.25 10.44
CA ARG A 71 6.73 -0.16 9.07
C ARG A 71 8.09 0.42 8.70
N ASP A 72 9.03 -0.45 8.37
CA ASP A 72 10.34 -0.07 7.87
C ASP A 72 10.31 0.15 6.35
N PHE A 73 9.86 1.33 5.93
CA PHE A 73 9.81 1.65 4.50
C PHE A 73 11.18 1.65 3.82
N GLU A 74 12.26 1.94 4.56
CA GLU A 74 13.61 1.94 4.00
C GLU A 74 14.08 0.50 3.73
N GLY A 75 13.83 -0.42 4.66
CA GLY A 75 14.10 -1.84 4.47
C GLY A 75 13.17 -2.54 3.47
N PHE A 76 11.95 -2.05 3.25
CA PHE A 76 10.96 -2.68 2.36
C PHE A 76 10.99 -2.18 0.92
N LEU A 77 11.53 -0.98 0.67
CA LEU A 77 11.49 -0.35 -0.64
C LEU A 77 12.88 -0.20 -1.24
N SER A 78 13.05 -0.66 -2.48
CA SER A 78 14.29 -0.44 -3.22
C SER A 78 14.35 0.99 -3.74
N PRO A 79 15.40 1.78 -3.41
CA PRO A 79 15.56 3.14 -3.95
C PRO A 79 15.69 3.14 -5.47
N LEU A 80 16.29 2.09 -6.06
CA LEU A 80 16.39 1.93 -7.51
C LEU A 80 15.01 1.71 -8.16
N ALA A 81 14.16 0.89 -7.54
CA ALA A 81 12.79 0.70 -8.02
C ALA A 81 11.97 1.99 -7.95
N LEU A 82 12.11 2.77 -6.86
CA LEU A 82 11.47 4.08 -6.73
C LEU A 82 11.97 5.07 -7.78
N GLN A 83 13.28 5.09 -8.06
CA GLN A 83 13.86 5.94 -9.10
C GLN A 83 13.32 5.57 -10.49
N ARG A 84 13.31 4.27 -10.83
CA ARG A 84 12.78 3.79 -12.11
C ARG A 84 11.29 4.10 -12.27
N TYR A 85 10.53 3.99 -11.18
CA TYR A 85 9.12 4.36 -11.15
C TYR A 85 8.91 5.86 -11.34
N ALA A 86 9.73 6.70 -10.71
CA ALA A 86 9.67 8.15 -10.91
C ALA A 86 9.98 8.54 -12.37
N GLN A 87 10.97 7.89 -13.00
CA GLN A 87 11.28 8.06 -14.42
C GLN A 87 10.11 7.64 -15.31
N TYR A 88 9.50 6.48 -15.03
CA TYR A 88 8.29 6.01 -15.72
C TYR A 88 7.17 7.05 -15.61
N MET A 89 6.89 7.57 -14.41
CA MET A 89 5.85 8.58 -14.20
C MET A 89 6.17 9.91 -14.91
N HIS A 90 7.44 10.31 -14.96
CA HIS A 90 7.87 11.50 -15.68
C HIS A 90 7.73 11.36 -17.21
N LYS A 91 8.04 10.18 -17.76
CA LYS A 91 7.79 9.85 -19.17
C LYS A 91 6.29 9.91 -19.47
N HIS A 92 5.48 9.29 -18.61
CA HIS A 92 4.03 9.13 -18.81
C HIS A 92 3.18 10.29 -18.30
N ARG A 93 3.73 11.44 -17.90
CA ARG A 93 2.95 12.69 -17.67
C ARG A 93 2.81 13.55 -18.92
N LYS A 94 3.61 13.29 -19.96
CA LYS A 94 3.42 13.89 -21.28
C LYS A 94 2.24 13.22 -21.99
N GLN A 95 1.26 14.01 -22.42
CA GLN A 95 0.05 13.53 -23.08
C GLN A 95 0.28 13.39 -24.59
N ALA A 96 -0.65 12.68 -25.24
CA ALA A 96 -0.69 12.56 -26.70
C ALA A 96 -0.86 13.92 -27.40
N ASP A 97 -1.49 14.89 -26.74
CA ASP A 97 -1.61 16.27 -27.23
C ASP A 97 -0.36 17.13 -26.94
N GLY A 98 0.71 16.51 -26.42
CA GLY A 98 1.97 17.17 -26.08
C GLY A 98 1.95 17.94 -24.75
N LYS A 99 0.79 18.08 -24.10
CA LYS A 99 0.69 18.79 -22.82
C LYS A 99 1.31 17.98 -21.70
N LEU A 100 1.83 18.70 -20.71
CA LEU A 100 2.45 18.11 -19.54
C LEU A 100 1.48 18.17 -18.37
N ARG A 101 1.08 17.00 -17.87
CA ARG A 101 0.23 16.89 -16.68
C ARG A 101 1.06 17.12 -15.41
N ASP A 102 0.38 17.61 -14.37
CA ASP A 102 0.90 17.55 -13.01
C ASP A 102 1.15 16.08 -12.60
N SER A 103 2.18 15.86 -11.80
CA SER A 103 2.65 14.52 -11.43
C SER A 103 1.63 13.72 -10.61
N ASP A 104 0.73 14.39 -9.93
CA ASP A 104 -0.30 13.85 -9.05
C ASP A 104 -1.70 13.84 -9.70
N ASN A 105 -1.82 14.18 -10.99
CA ASN A 105 -3.12 14.25 -11.67
C ASN A 105 -3.95 12.95 -11.56
N TRP A 106 -3.30 11.80 -11.43
CA TRP A 106 -3.94 10.50 -11.24
C TRP A 106 -4.69 10.38 -9.90
N GLN A 107 -4.31 11.16 -8.88
CA GLN A 107 -4.97 11.19 -7.57
C GLN A 107 -6.38 11.81 -7.63
N LYS A 108 -6.73 12.48 -8.74
CA LYS A 108 -8.11 12.95 -8.99
C LYS A 108 -9.11 11.80 -9.15
N GLY A 109 -8.61 10.56 -9.27
CA GLY A 109 -9.40 9.34 -9.36
C GLY A 109 -9.63 8.91 -10.81
N ILE A 110 -9.50 7.60 -11.04
CA ILE A 110 -9.84 6.93 -12.30
C ILE A 110 -10.80 5.79 -11.93
N PRO A 111 -11.82 5.48 -12.74
CA PRO A 111 -12.73 4.38 -12.41
C PRO A 111 -11.98 3.06 -12.19
N LEU A 112 -12.31 2.32 -11.12
CA LEU A 112 -11.66 1.04 -10.79
C LEU A 112 -11.63 0.05 -11.95
N SER A 113 -12.69 0.01 -12.77
CA SER A 113 -12.75 -0.85 -13.96
C SER A 113 -11.68 -0.51 -15.01
N VAL A 114 -11.25 0.75 -15.09
CA VAL A 114 -10.16 1.19 -15.97
C VAL A 114 -8.80 0.75 -15.40
N TYR A 115 -8.58 0.92 -14.09
CA TYR A 115 -7.39 0.40 -13.42
C TYR A 115 -7.25 -1.12 -13.60
N MET A 116 -8.30 -1.89 -13.32
CA MET A 116 -8.27 -3.35 -13.46
C MET A 116 -7.99 -3.81 -14.89
N LYS A 117 -8.62 -3.16 -15.88
CA LYS A 117 -8.36 -3.48 -17.30
C LYS A 117 -6.93 -3.14 -17.70
N SER A 118 -6.38 -2.02 -17.22
CA SER A 118 -5.01 -1.62 -17.55
C SER A 118 -3.98 -2.49 -16.85
N TRP A 119 -4.18 -2.77 -15.57
CA TRP A 119 -3.37 -3.69 -14.79
C TRP A 119 -3.25 -5.05 -15.48
N TRP A 120 -4.37 -5.63 -15.91
CA TRP A 120 -4.38 -6.94 -16.54
C TRP A 120 -3.57 -6.98 -17.84
N ARG A 121 -3.58 -5.90 -18.64
CA ARG A 121 -2.75 -5.83 -19.86
C ARG A 121 -1.26 -5.85 -19.51
N HIS A 122 -0.82 -4.96 -18.62
CA HIS A 122 0.60 -4.90 -18.23
C HIS A 122 1.06 -6.17 -17.53
N PHE A 123 0.20 -6.81 -16.73
CA PHE A 123 0.47 -8.11 -16.13
C PHE A 123 0.66 -9.21 -17.20
N MET A 124 -0.24 -9.29 -18.17
CA MET A 124 -0.12 -10.28 -19.25
C MET A 124 1.13 -10.07 -20.08
N ASP A 125 1.47 -8.83 -20.44
CA ASP A 125 2.68 -8.53 -21.21
C ASP A 125 3.95 -8.89 -20.42
N THR A 126 3.97 -8.58 -19.11
CA THR A 126 5.06 -8.99 -18.21
C THR A 126 5.19 -10.51 -18.18
N TRP A 127 4.07 -11.23 -18.12
CA TRP A 127 4.07 -12.69 -18.12
C TRP A 127 4.58 -13.26 -19.45
N TYR A 128 4.16 -12.72 -20.60
CA TYR A 128 4.72 -13.14 -21.89
C TYR A 128 6.23 -12.98 -21.92
N MET A 129 6.76 -11.82 -21.51
CA MET A 129 8.20 -11.56 -21.51
C MET A 129 8.95 -12.51 -20.60
N TRP A 130 8.41 -12.78 -19.41
CA TRP A 130 8.97 -13.78 -18.48
C TRP A 130 9.06 -15.19 -19.12
N ARG A 131 8.13 -15.53 -20.01
CA ARG A 131 8.12 -16.80 -20.76
C ARG A 131 9.03 -16.78 -21.99
N GLY A 132 9.84 -15.73 -22.17
CA GLY A 132 10.71 -15.56 -23.33
C GLY A 132 9.94 -15.24 -24.60
N THR A 133 8.80 -14.56 -24.49
CA THR A 133 7.98 -14.19 -25.63
C THR A 133 7.53 -12.73 -25.55
N HIS A 134 7.36 -12.06 -26.68
CA HIS A 134 6.86 -10.70 -26.73
C HIS A 134 5.63 -10.62 -27.65
N ARG A 135 4.63 -9.84 -27.26
CA ARG A 135 3.38 -9.71 -28.00
C ARG A 135 3.46 -8.50 -28.92
N GLU A 136 3.42 -8.76 -30.22
CA GLU A 136 3.24 -7.71 -31.23
C GLU A 136 1.78 -7.59 -31.66
N GLU A 137 1.47 -6.55 -32.42
CA GLU A 137 0.12 -6.26 -32.94
C GLU A 137 -0.52 -7.47 -33.67
N PHE A 138 0.30 -8.32 -34.30
CA PHE A 138 -0.15 -9.45 -35.11
C PHE A 138 0.39 -10.82 -34.68
N GLY A 139 0.99 -10.97 -33.49
CA GLY A 139 1.54 -12.26 -33.09
C GLY A 139 2.34 -12.28 -31.79
N VAL A 140 3.01 -13.41 -31.57
CA VAL A 140 3.94 -13.63 -30.46
C VAL A 140 5.30 -13.97 -31.06
N ILE A 141 6.33 -13.24 -30.66
CA ILE A 141 7.72 -13.49 -31.07
C ILE A 141 8.48 -14.13 -29.92
N GLU A 142 9.46 -14.99 -30.22
CA GLU A 142 10.38 -15.51 -29.21
C GLU A 142 11.49 -14.50 -28.93
N LEU A 143 11.73 -14.22 -27.65
CA LEU A 143 12.87 -13.46 -27.17
C LEU A 143 14.06 -14.41 -27.08
N LYS A 144 15.04 -14.20 -27.96
CA LYS A 144 16.24 -15.06 -28.02
C LYS A 144 17.21 -14.77 -26.87
N ASP A 145 17.31 -13.50 -26.47
CA ASP A 145 18.20 -13.03 -25.42
C ASP A 145 17.55 -11.89 -24.64
N TRP A 146 17.87 -11.77 -23.36
CA TRP A 146 17.53 -10.60 -22.54
C TRP A 146 18.60 -9.54 -22.75
N ASP A 147 18.33 -8.59 -23.64
CA ASP A 147 19.16 -7.41 -23.82
C ASP A 147 18.67 -6.23 -22.96
N ASP A 148 19.41 -5.12 -23.00
CA ASP A 148 19.07 -3.91 -22.25
C ASP A 148 17.68 -3.36 -22.63
N ASN A 149 17.25 -3.54 -23.88
CA ASN A 149 15.91 -3.12 -24.33
C ASN A 149 14.82 -3.95 -23.65
N CYS A 150 15.00 -5.27 -23.55
CA CYS A 150 14.08 -6.17 -22.85
C CYS A 150 13.97 -5.80 -21.37
N LEU A 151 15.10 -5.45 -20.73
CA LEU A 151 15.14 -5.01 -19.33
C LEU A 151 14.41 -3.68 -19.12
N ASP A 152 14.58 -2.73 -20.03
CA ASP A 152 13.87 -1.46 -19.97
C ASP A 152 12.37 -1.62 -20.17
N GLU A 153 11.95 -2.48 -21.11
CA GLU A 153 10.56 -2.73 -21.40
C GLU A 153 9.84 -3.45 -20.25
N ILE A 154 10.42 -4.53 -19.70
CA ILE A 154 9.80 -5.21 -18.55
C ILE A 154 9.74 -4.27 -17.35
N SER A 155 10.73 -3.40 -17.16
CA SER A 155 10.71 -2.39 -16.10
C SER A 155 9.57 -1.38 -16.28
N ASP A 156 9.28 -0.95 -17.51
CA ASP A 156 8.13 -0.09 -17.81
C ASP A 156 6.80 -0.82 -17.51
N LEU A 157 6.68 -2.10 -17.86
CA LEU A 157 5.48 -2.91 -17.59
C LEU A 157 5.24 -3.10 -16.09
N LEU A 158 6.30 -3.39 -15.32
CA LEU A 158 6.24 -3.50 -13.86
C LEU A 158 5.86 -2.17 -13.20
N CYS A 159 6.42 -1.05 -13.68
CA CYS A 159 6.03 0.28 -13.23
C CYS A 159 4.56 0.59 -13.55
N ALA A 160 4.09 0.20 -14.73
CA ALA A 160 2.69 0.36 -15.11
C ALA A 160 1.75 -0.48 -14.23
N ALA A 161 2.12 -1.71 -13.89
CA ALA A 161 1.38 -2.54 -12.94
C ALA A 161 1.33 -1.89 -11.54
N LEU A 162 2.46 -1.36 -11.06
CA LEU A 162 2.53 -0.62 -9.79
C LEU A 162 1.65 0.63 -9.79
N PHE A 163 1.65 1.41 -10.88
CA PHE A 163 0.76 2.56 -11.03
C PHE A 163 -0.71 2.19 -10.84
N ASN A 164 -1.15 1.08 -11.45
CA ASN A 164 -2.54 0.63 -11.35
C ASN A 164 -2.88 0.06 -9.95
N ASN A 165 -1.90 -0.45 -9.19
CA ASN A 165 -2.10 -0.91 -7.82
C ASN A 165 -2.32 0.22 -6.80
N MET A 166 -1.94 1.46 -7.14
CA MET A 166 -2.06 2.61 -6.25
C MET A 166 -3.39 3.38 -6.40
N GLY A 167 -4.17 3.03 -7.42
CA GLY A 167 -5.42 3.69 -7.80
C GLY A 167 -6.68 3.17 -7.13
#